data_AF-A0A482VAL9-F1
#
_entry.id   AF-A0A482VAL9-F1
#
_cell.length_a   1.000
_cell.length_b   1.000
_cell.length_c   1.000
_cell.angle_alpha   90.00
_cell.angle_beta   90.00
_cell.angle_gamma   90.00
#
_symmetry.space_group_name_H-M   'P 1'
#
loop_
_entity.id
_entity.type
_entity.pdbx_description
1 polymer ?
#
loop_
_entity_poly.entity_id
_entity_poly.type
_entity_poly.pdbx_seq_one_letter_code
_entity_poly.pdbx_strand_id
1 'polypeptide(L)'
;IGLDCNFRPKFLRNDISFQSFIQIVSGKRYQFRNGNRLLELEHFFSSHYIFRKKCTQLLSKCKWNGLTFDCCEKFLPLETEYGICYSFNSLHTKRTGPGALTIETIEDVRVIEIENDENVKTLPVDKRKCRFPEEKPDDLLVHDYYSYSTCVVQCHANAHIDLCNCTHHLMPVMNRRKYCDIEGLKCLTDNFGNM
;
A
#
# COMPACT_ATOMS: atom_id res chain seq x y z
N ILE A 1 -24.89 -15.72 4.07
CA ILE A 1 -23.84 -15.69 3.04
C ILE A 1 -23.84 -14.26 2.53
N GLY A 2 -23.19 -13.39 3.30
CA GLY A 2 -23.24 -11.94 3.14
C GLY A 2 -21.84 -11.46 2.78
N LEU A 3 -21.80 -10.37 2.01
CA LEU A 3 -20.58 -9.77 1.52
C LEU A 3 -19.72 -9.31 2.68
N ASP A 4 -18.64 -10.04 2.93
CA ASP A 4 -17.69 -9.66 3.95
C ASP A 4 -16.79 -8.54 3.38
N CYS A 5 -17.37 -7.34 3.27
CA CYS A 5 -16.65 -6.08 3.13
C CYS A 5 -15.73 -5.81 4.35
N ASN A 6 -15.66 -6.73 5.34
CA ASN A 6 -14.70 -6.69 6.45
C ASN A 6 -13.26 -7.06 6.08
N PHE A 7 -12.92 -7.16 4.80
CA PHE A 7 -11.61 -6.65 4.42
C PHE A 7 -11.63 -5.12 4.60
N ARG A 8 -11.62 -4.67 5.86
CA ARG A 8 -11.07 -3.35 6.23
C ARG A 8 -9.84 -3.17 5.37
N PRO A 9 -9.61 -2.00 4.78
CA PRO A 9 -8.41 -1.76 3.99
C PRO A 9 -7.19 -1.89 4.90
N LYS A 10 -6.68 -3.12 5.08
CA LYS A 10 -5.25 -3.33 5.15
C LYS A 10 -4.79 -2.82 3.81
N PHE A 11 -4.21 -1.62 3.82
CA PHE A 11 -3.57 -0.95 2.69
C PHE A 11 -3.47 -1.88 1.50
N LEU A 12 -4.35 -1.67 0.51
CA LEU A 12 -4.39 -2.50 -0.66
C LEU A 12 -3.02 -2.47 -1.32
N ARG A 13 -2.25 -3.55 -1.11
CA ARG A 13 -1.16 -4.00 -1.96
C ARG A 13 -1.77 -4.51 -3.26
N ASN A 14 -2.54 -3.67 -3.93
CA ASN A 14 -2.88 -3.89 -5.33
C ASN A 14 -1.69 -3.36 -6.08
N ASP A 15 -0.68 -4.21 -6.27
CA ASP A 15 0.25 -4.16 -7.38
C ASP A 15 1.33 -5.25 -7.24
N ILE A 16 0.97 -6.51 -7.46
CA ILE A 16 1.97 -7.53 -7.81
C ILE A 16 2.26 -7.42 -9.32
N SER A 17 2.49 -6.20 -9.79
CA SER A 17 2.98 -5.91 -11.13
C SER A 17 4.33 -5.23 -10.95
N PHE A 18 5.41 -5.96 -11.26
CA PHE A 18 6.81 -5.51 -11.37
C PHE A 18 7.14 -4.31 -10.49
N GLN A 19 7.43 -4.59 -9.23
CA GLN A 19 7.77 -3.53 -8.30
C GLN A 19 9.17 -3.83 -7.83
N SER A 20 10.18 -3.45 -8.62
CA SER A 20 11.56 -3.30 -8.17
C SER A 20 11.60 -2.07 -7.25
N PHE A 21 11.16 -2.22 -6.00
CA PHE A 21 11.20 -1.12 -5.05
C PHE A 21 12.45 -1.22 -4.20
N ILE A 22 13.11 -0.08 -4.01
CA ILE A 22 14.35 0.01 -3.26
C ILE A 22 14.01 0.28 -1.81
N GLN A 23 14.37 -0.65 -0.94
CA GLN A 23 14.34 -0.47 0.50
C GLN A 23 15.73 -0.03 0.99
N ILE A 24 15.79 1.10 1.68
CA ILE A 24 17.01 1.60 2.31
C ILE A 24 16.95 1.31 3.80
N VAL A 25 17.85 0.43 4.27
CA VAL A 25 18.04 0.12 5.69
C VAL A 25 19.25 0.90 6.20
N SER A 26 19.03 1.74 7.22
CA SER A 26 20.11 2.43 7.95
C SER A 26 20.91 1.41 8.78
N GLY A 27 22.04 0.94 8.26
CA GLY A 27 22.87 -0.05 8.94
C GLY A 27 23.91 0.63 9.83
N LYS A 28 23.87 0.42 11.15
CA LYS A 28 25.08 0.58 11.96
C LYS A 28 25.80 -0.78 12.01
N ARG A 29 27.02 -0.87 11.47
CA ARG A 29 27.93 -2.00 11.74
C ARG A 29 28.50 -1.84 13.15
N TYR A 30 28.11 -2.73 14.07
CA TYR A 30 28.75 -2.82 15.39
C TYR A 30 30.01 -3.69 15.28
N GLN A 31 31.18 -3.12 15.52
CA GLN A 31 32.43 -3.86 15.72
C GLN A 31 32.56 -4.21 17.21
N PHE A 32 32.52 -5.49 17.55
CA PHE A 32 32.77 -5.95 18.92
C PHE A 32 34.28 -6.08 19.14
N ARG A 33 34.84 -5.30 20.07
CA ARG A 33 36.20 -5.53 20.59
C ARG A 33 36.10 -5.96 22.06
N ASN A 34 36.50 -7.20 22.30
CA ASN A 34 36.69 -7.87 23.60
C ASN A 34 35.58 -7.73 24.67
N GLY A 35 34.75 -8.77 24.77
CA GLY A 35 34.77 -9.54 26.01
C GLY A 35 33.63 -9.39 27.02
N ASN A 36 32.62 -8.53 26.83
CA ASN A 36 31.47 -8.50 27.74
C ASN A 36 30.17 -8.89 27.03
N ARG A 37 29.69 -10.08 27.41
CA ARG A 37 28.43 -10.72 26.99
C ARG A 37 27.26 -9.91 27.56
N LEU A 38 26.49 -9.23 26.72
CA LEU A 38 25.20 -8.68 27.14
C LEU A 38 24.16 -9.80 27.11
N LEU A 39 23.76 -10.23 28.29
CA LEU A 39 22.59 -11.08 28.54
C LEU A 39 21.32 -10.21 28.54
N GLU A 40 20.24 -10.85 28.06
CA GLU A 40 18.82 -10.54 28.18
C GLU A 40 18.13 -9.69 27.10
N LEU A 41 17.01 -10.25 26.65
CA LEU A 41 16.54 -10.30 25.27
C LEU A 41 15.12 -9.72 25.14
N GLU A 42 14.66 -8.85 26.05
CA GLU A 42 13.25 -8.40 26.04
C GLU A 42 13.04 -6.88 25.89
N HIS A 43 14.07 -6.03 25.93
CA HIS A 43 13.94 -4.57 25.82
C HIS A 43 14.58 -3.95 24.55
N PHE A 44 14.76 -4.74 23.48
CA PHE A 44 15.53 -4.31 22.30
C PHE A 44 14.72 -3.53 21.25
N PHE A 45 13.38 -3.65 21.22
CA PHE A 45 12.56 -3.03 20.16
C PHE A 45 12.43 -1.51 20.26
N SER A 46 12.47 -0.92 21.47
CA SER A 46 12.28 0.53 21.66
C SER A 46 13.51 1.37 21.27
N SER A 47 14.72 0.82 21.42
CA SER A 47 15.96 1.55 21.09
C SER A 47 16.16 1.71 19.58
N HIS A 48 15.67 0.78 18.76
CA HIS A 48 15.79 0.85 17.29
C HIS A 48 15.13 2.07 16.69
N TYR A 49 14.08 2.63 17.31
CA TYR A 49 13.37 3.80 16.81
C TYR A 49 14.20 5.08 17.00
N ILE A 50 14.88 5.21 18.14
CA ILE A 50 15.67 6.40 18.53
C ILE A 50 16.96 6.51 17.69
N PHE A 51 17.51 5.39 17.23
CA PHE A 51 18.77 5.37 16.46
C PHE A 51 18.59 5.42 14.95
N ARG A 52 17.36 5.46 14.41
CA ARG A 52 17.17 5.55 12.95
C ARG A 52 17.46 6.95 12.46
N LYS A 53 18.29 7.01 11.43
CA LYS A 53 18.58 8.23 10.70
C LYS A 53 17.36 8.60 9.85
N LYS A 54 17.04 9.89 9.83
CA LYS A 54 16.05 10.44 8.90
C LYS A 54 16.58 10.35 7.47
N CYS A 55 15.68 10.39 6.48
CA CYS A 55 16.06 10.39 5.07
C CYS A 55 17.15 11.43 4.74
N THR A 56 17.05 12.65 5.29
CA THR A 56 18.01 13.74 5.07
C THR A 56 19.41 13.47 5.62
N GLN A 57 19.54 12.45 6.48
CA GLN A 57 20.82 12.00 7.05
C GLN A 57 21.33 10.74 6.34
N LEU A 58 20.57 10.21 5.37
CA LEU A 58 20.87 8.98 4.64
C LEU A 58 21.13 9.26 3.16
N LEU A 59 20.33 10.14 2.55
CA LEU A 59 20.32 10.43 1.12
C LEU A 59 20.66 11.89 0.85
N SER A 60 21.53 12.15 -0.14
CA SER A 60 21.94 13.52 -0.50
C SER A 60 21.63 13.89 -1.95
N LYS A 61 21.97 13.04 -2.92
CA LYS A 61 21.75 13.33 -4.35
C LYS A 61 21.00 12.18 -5.01
N CYS A 62 19.79 12.43 -5.48
CA CYS A 62 18.98 11.43 -6.16
C CYS A 62 18.72 11.81 -7.62
N LYS A 63 18.83 10.82 -8.51
CA LYS A 63 18.51 10.94 -9.94
C LYS A 63 17.70 9.75 -10.39
N TRP A 64 16.67 10.01 -11.19
CA TRP A 64 15.86 8.99 -11.86
C TRP A 64 15.92 9.22 -13.36
N ASN A 65 16.39 8.23 -14.12
CA ASN A 65 16.62 8.36 -15.57
C ASN A 65 17.46 9.60 -15.92
N GLY A 66 18.48 9.89 -15.11
CA GLY A 66 19.35 11.06 -15.26
C GLY A 66 18.78 12.38 -14.72
N LEU A 67 17.48 12.46 -14.43
CA LEU A 67 16.83 13.66 -13.89
C LEU A 67 16.95 13.73 -12.38
N THR A 68 17.52 14.81 -11.87
CA THR A 68 17.67 15.07 -10.42
C THR A 68 16.34 15.36 -9.75
N PHE A 69 16.14 14.87 -8.53
CA PHE A 69 14.95 15.14 -7.72
C PHE A 69 15.28 15.18 -6.22
N ASP A 70 14.37 15.74 -5.41
CA ASP A 70 14.50 15.73 -3.95
C ASP A 70 14.28 14.32 -3.41
N CYS A 71 15.35 13.74 -2.84
CA CYS A 71 15.35 12.40 -2.29
C CYS A 71 14.18 12.19 -1.30
N CYS A 72 14.02 13.09 -0.33
CA CYS A 72 13.11 12.89 0.80
C CYS A 72 11.67 13.31 0.50
N GLU A 73 11.43 13.91 -0.67
CA GLU A 73 10.10 14.07 -1.25
C GLU A 73 9.59 12.77 -1.90
N LYS A 74 10.48 11.98 -2.52
CA LYS A 74 10.08 10.75 -3.25
C LYS A 74 10.31 9.47 -2.46
N PHE A 75 11.30 9.44 -1.58
CA PHE A 75 11.54 8.33 -0.68
C PHE A 75 10.67 8.46 0.56
N LEU A 76 9.63 7.63 0.67
CA LEU A 76 8.71 7.67 1.81
C LEU A 76 9.00 6.53 2.79
N PRO A 77 8.76 6.74 4.10
CA PRO A 77 8.98 5.73 5.12
C PRO A 77 8.02 4.54 4.95
N LEU A 78 8.54 3.33 5.15
CA LEU A 78 7.83 2.07 5.17
C LEU A 78 8.18 1.31 6.46
N GLU A 79 7.16 0.93 7.22
CA GLU A 79 7.34 0.08 8.39
C GLU A 79 7.60 -1.38 7.98
N THR A 80 8.67 -1.96 8.51
CA THR A 80 9.06 -3.36 8.23
C THR A 80 9.41 -4.06 9.54
N GLU A 81 9.63 -5.38 9.48
CA GLU A 81 10.14 -6.15 10.63
C GLU A 81 11.54 -5.70 11.07
N TYR A 82 12.31 -5.11 10.14
CA TYR A 82 13.58 -4.44 10.42
C TYR A 82 13.38 -2.97 10.81
N GLY A 83 12.14 -2.54 11.07
CA GLY A 83 11.60 -1.19 11.36
C GLY A 83 11.51 -0.23 10.16
N ILE A 84 11.47 1.09 10.40
CA ILE A 84 11.34 2.11 9.34
C ILE A 84 12.49 2.03 8.34
N CYS A 85 12.13 1.84 7.08
CA CYS A 85 12.99 1.92 5.91
C CYS A 85 12.41 2.94 4.93
N TYR A 86 13.16 3.29 3.88
CA TYR A 86 12.66 4.21 2.84
C TYR A 86 12.42 3.46 1.54
N SER A 87 11.26 3.71 0.91
CA SER A 87 10.84 3.09 -0.34
C SER A 87 10.80 4.09 -1.49
N PHE A 88 11.14 3.66 -2.70
CA PHE A 88 11.03 4.45 -3.94
C PHE A 88 10.46 3.59 -5.06
N ASN A 89 9.81 4.22 -6.04
CA ASN A 89 9.17 3.58 -7.20
C ASN A 89 8.15 2.49 -6.82
N SER A 90 7.38 2.73 -5.75
CA SER A 90 6.35 1.81 -5.28
C SER A 90 4.99 2.51 -5.23
N LEU A 91 3.91 1.73 -5.06
CA LEU A 91 2.58 2.29 -4.83
C LEU A 91 2.52 3.06 -3.49
N HIS A 92 3.30 2.62 -2.50
CA HIS A 92 3.44 3.33 -1.22
C HIS A 92 4.05 4.72 -1.40
N THR A 93 4.74 4.97 -2.51
CA THR A 93 5.28 6.29 -2.86
C THR A 93 4.61 6.83 -4.12
N LYS A 94 5.33 6.87 -5.23
CA LYS A 94 4.81 7.18 -6.55
C LYS A 94 5.50 6.26 -7.55
N ARG A 95 4.70 5.47 -8.27
CA ARG A 95 5.20 4.67 -9.39
C ARG A 95 5.73 5.59 -10.48
N THR A 96 7.01 5.44 -10.82
CA THR A 96 7.68 6.14 -11.91
C THR A 96 7.94 5.23 -13.11
N GLY A 97 7.65 3.93 -12.98
CA GLY A 97 7.83 2.94 -14.04
C GLY A 97 9.24 2.34 -14.06
N PRO A 98 9.63 1.64 -15.14
CA PRO A 98 11.00 1.15 -15.30
C PRO A 98 11.97 2.31 -15.49
N GLY A 99 13.19 2.16 -14.97
CA GLY A 99 14.21 3.19 -15.09
C GLY A 99 15.44 2.92 -14.23
N ALA A 100 16.40 3.82 -14.32
CA ALA A 100 17.64 3.77 -13.56
C ALA A 100 17.61 4.80 -12.43
N LEU A 101 17.74 4.33 -11.20
CA LEU A 101 17.96 5.18 -10.04
C LEU A 101 19.48 5.34 -9.78
N THR A 102 19.92 6.56 -9.55
CA THR A 102 21.24 6.85 -8.98
C THR A 102 21.06 7.63 -7.69
N ILE A 103 21.67 7.14 -6.60
CA ILE A 103 21.66 7.81 -5.30
C ILE A 103 23.08 7.98 -4.77
N GLU A 104 23.33 9.12 -4.12
CA GLU A 104 24.47 9.32 -3.24
C GLU A 104 24.00 9.29 -1.79
N THR A 105 24.75 8.57 -0.95
CA THR A 105 24.38 8.31 0.45
C THR A 105 25.35 9.03 1.37
N ILE A 106 24.83 9.52 2.50
CA ILE A 106 25.62 10.24 3.52
C ILE A 106 26.23 9.25 4.52
N GLU A 107 25.53 8.15 4.77
CA GLU A 107 25.87 7.11 5.74
C GLU A 107 25.82 5.73 5.07
N ASP A 108 26.27 4.71 5.78
CA ASP A 108 26.17 3.31 5.36
C ASP A 108 24.71 2.88 5.26
N VAL A 109 24.26 2.59 4.05
CA VAL A 109 22.92 2.07 3.78
C VAL A 109 22.98 0.75 3.04
N ARG A 110 22.04 -0.12 3.35
CA ARG A 110 21.76 -1.31 2.54
C ARG A 110 20.60 -1.00 1.61
N VAL A 111 20.88 -1.06 0.32
CA VAL A 111 19.87 -1.01 -0.74
C VAL A 111 19.43 -2.44 -1.03
N ILE A 112 18.12 -2.69 -0.94
CA ILE A 112 17.51 -3.96 -1.32
C ILE A 112 16.51 -3.65 -2.42
N GLU A 113 16.77 -4.18 -3.61
CA GLU A 113 15.77 -4.27 -4.67
C GLU A 113 14.90 -5.47 -4.35
N ILE A 114 13.62 -5.22 -4.12
CA ILE A 114 12.63 -6.26 -3.92
C ILE A 114 11.89 -6.37 -5.23
N GLU A 115 11.81 -7.56 -5.80
CA GLU A 115 10.91 -7.87 -6.90
C GLU A 115 9.97 -8.98 -6.45
N ASN A 116 8.74 -8.97 -6.94
CA ASN A 116 7.84 -10.09 -6.68
C ASN A 116 8.22 -11.24 -7.60
N ASP A 117 8.41 -12.42 -7.02
CA ASP A 117 8.58 -13.65 -7.78
C ASP A 117 7.37 -13.88 -8.71
N GLU A 118 7.61 -14.30 -9.94
CA GLU A 118 6.54 -14.53 -10.92
C GLU A 118 5.53 -15.60 -10.44
N ASN A 119 5.98 -16.55 -9.63
CA ASN A 119 5.16 -17.60 -9.02
C ASN A 119 4.21 -17.07 -7.95
N VAL A 120 4.29 -15.80 -7.55
CA VAL A 120 3.29 -15.22 -6.63
C VAL A 120 1.87 -15.31 -7.23
N LYS A 121 1.74 -15.30 -8.57
CA LYS A 121 0.47 -15.53 -9.26
C LYS A 121 -0.13 -16.91 -9.00
N THR A 122 0.69 -17.94 -8.79
CA THR A 122 0.21 -19.31 -8.54
C THR A 122 -0.23 -19.50 -7.10
N LEU A 123 0.14 -18.59 -6.19
CA LEU A 123 -0.29 -18.66 -4.79
C LEU A 123 -1.78 -18.26 -4.67
N PRO A 124 -2.59 -19.04 -3.93
CA PRO A 124 -3.97 -18.70 -3.66
C PRO A 124 -4.10 -17.32 -2.99
N VAL A 125 -5.14 -16.57 -3.38
CA VAL A 125 -5.45 -15.23 -2.84
C VAL A 125 -5.46 -15.22 -1.31
N ASP A 126 -5.99 -16.26 -0.66
CA ASP A 126 -6.08 -16.36 0.80
C ASP A 126 -4.72 -16.42 1.51
N LYS A 127 -3.67 -16.90 0.83
CA LYS A 127 -2.32 -16.98 1.41
C LYS A 127 -1.56 -15.66 1.23
N ARG A 128 -1.66 -15.03 0.05
CA ARG A 128 -0.99 -13.75 -0.24
C ARG A 128 -1.76 -12.50 0.19
N LYS A 129 -3.04 -12.64 0.55
CA LYS A 129 -3.92 -11.59 1.08
C LYS A 129 -4.10 -10.37 0.16
N CYS A 130 -3.81 -10.52 -1.13
CA CYS A 130 -3.93 -9.49 -2.17
C CYS A 130 -4.47 -10.15 -3.45
N ARG A 131 -5.14 -9.39 -4.33
CA ARG A 131 -5.73 -9.88 -5.60
C ARG A 131 -5.10 -9.18 -6.80
N PHE A 132 -4.97 -9.91 -7.91
CA PHE A 132 -4.67 -9.34 -9.22
C PHE A 132 -5.95 -8.76 -9.87
N PRO A 133 -5.82 -7.87 -10.88
CA PRO A 133 -6.98 -7.28 -11.55
C PRO A 133 -7.97 -8.31 -12.11
N GLU A 134 -7.47 -9.46 -12.57
CA GLU A 134 -8.27 -10.53 -13.16
C GLU A 134 -8.95 -11.40 -12.10
N GLU A 135 -8.55 -11.30 -10.82
CA GLU A 135 -9.08 -12.10 -9.71
C GLU A 135 -10.28 -11.44 -9.04
N LYS A 136 -11.21 -11.01 -9.90
CA LYS A 136 -12.43 -10.35 -9.49
C LYS A 136 -13.30 -11.30 -8.66
N PRO A 137 -13.74 -10.90 -7.45
CA PRO A 137 -14.81 -11.59 -6.76
C PRO A 137 -16.12 -11.54 -7.56
N ASP A 138 -16.90 -12.62 -7.55
CA ASP A 138 -18.18 -12.71 -8.28
C ASP A 138 -19.19 -11.64 -7.85
N ASP A 139 -19.06 -11.17 -6.61
CA ASP A 139 -19.88 -10.15 -5.98
C ASP A 139 -19.51 -8.70 -6.32
N LEU A 140 -18.36 -8.48 -6.97
CA LEU A 140 -17.96 -7.17 -7.44
C LEU A 140 -18.61 -6.90 -8.81
N LEU A 141 -19.78 -6.26 -8.84
CA LEU A 141 -20.52 -6.04 -10.09
C LEU A 141 -20.28 -4.66 -10.71
N VAL A 142 -19.63 -3.72 -10.01
CA VAL A 142 -19.46 -2.33 -10.49
C VAL A 142 -18.50 -2.19 -11.67
N HIS A 143 -17.66 -3.21 -11.88
CA HIS A 143 -16.63 -3.23 -12.92
C HIS A 143 -16.16 -4.66 -13.20
N ASP A 144 -15.49 -4.89 -14.32
CA ASP A 144 -15.02 -6.22 -14.75
C ASP A 144 -13.66 -6.63 -14.16
N TYR A 145 -12.96 -5.68 -13.52
CA TYR A 145 -11.64 -5.90 -12.94
C TYR A 145 -11.59 -5.46 -11.48
N TYR A 146 -10.82 -6.20 -10.70
CA TYR A 146 -10.53 -5.86 -9.32
C TYR A 146 -9.54 -4.69 -9.24
N SER A 147 -9.89 -3.67 -8.46
CA SER A 147 -9.00 -2.59 -8.08
C SER A 147 -9.43 -2.01 -6.73
N TYR A 148 -8.62 -1.12 -6.18
CA TYR A 148 -9.00 -0.38 -4.98
C TYR A 148 -10.26 0.45 -5.22
N SER A 149 -10.28 1.19 -6.31
CA SER A 149 -11.38 2.09 -6.63
C SER A 149 -12.67 1.34 -6.93
N THR A 150 -12.61 0.20 -7.62
CA THR A 150 -13.82 -0.60 -7.89
C THR A 150 -14.37 -1.21 -6.61
N CYS A 151 -13.52 -1.65 -5.68
CA CYS A 151 -13.94 -2.09 -4.35
C CYS A 151 -14.66 -0.97 -3.57
N VAL A 152 -14.08 0.22 -3.51
CA VAL A 152 -14.68 1.38 -2.81
C VAL A 152 -16.04 1.74 -3.41
N VAL A 153 -16.14 1.79 -4.74
CA VAL A 153 -17.41 2.10 -5.42
C VAL A 153 -18.46 1.02 -5.16
N GLN A 154 -18.08 -0.25 -5.12
CA GLN A 154 -18.98 -1.34 -4.72
C GLN A 154 -19.46 -1.18 -3.27
N CYS A 155 -18.57 -0.83 -2.34
CA CYS A 155 -18.94 -0.59 -0.94
C CYS A 155 -19.96 0.54 -0.82
N HIS A 156 -19.73 1.67 -1.50
CA HIS A 156 -20.71 2.76 -1.53
C HIS A 156 -22.04 2.32 -2.15
N ALA A 157 -22.01 1.55 -3.24
CA ALA A 157 -23.22 1.02 -3.85
C ALA A 157 -23.99 0.08 -2.90
N ASN A 158 -23.29 -0.78 -2.15
CA ASN A 158 -23.90 -1.65 -1.16
C ASN A 158 -24.51 -0.83 -0.01
N ALA A 159 -23.79 0.15 0.54
CA ALA A 159 -24.29 1.02 1.60
C ALA A 159 -25.55 1.79 1.16
N HIS A 160 -25.57 2.28 -0.08
CA HIS A 160 -26.77 2.90 -0.67
C HIS A 160 -27.96 1.94 -0.71
N ILE A 161 -27.74 0.69 -1.16
CA ILE A 161 -28.78 -0.34 -1.21
C ILE A 161 -29.21 -0.78 0.20
N ASP A 162 -28.30 -0.91 1.15
CA ASP A 162 -28.59 -1.39 2.50
C ASP A 162 -29.39 -0.36 3.31
N LEU A 163 -29.10 0.93 3.13
CA LEU A 163 -29.75 2.02 3.86
C LEU A 163 -31.00 2.55 3.16
N CYS A 164 -30.98 2.66 1.83
CA CYS A 164 -32.03 3.35 1.05
C CYS A 164 -32.62 2.48 -0.08
N ASN A 165 -32.17 1.24 -0.25
CA ASN A 165 -32.64 0.28 -1.27
C ASN A 165 -32.56 0.76 -2.73
N CYS A 166 -31.79 1.81 -2.98
CA CYS A 166 -31.52 2.39 -4.29
C CYS A 166 -30.12 3.00 -4.33
N THR A 167 -29.59 3.26 -5.52
CA THR A 167 -28.25 3.85 -5.73
C THR A 167 -28.34 5.21 -6.40
N HIS A 168 -27.32 6.04 -6.17
CA HIS A 168 -27.18 7.33 -6.86
C HIS A 168 -27.02 7.15 -8.38
N HIS A 169 -27.56 8.06 -9.18
CA HIS A 169 -27.53 8.02 -10.65
C HIS A 169 -26.11 8.00 -11.26
N LEU A 170 -25.13 8.53 -10.54
CA LEU A 170 -23.72 8.51 -10.95
C LEU A 170 -23.02 7.20 -10.64
N MET A 171 -23.68 6.25 -9.97
CA MET A 171 -23.08 4.94 -9.70
C MET A 171 -22.98 4.11 -10.99
N PRO A 172 -21.88 3.35 -11.18
CA PRO A 172 -21.72 2.45 -12.31
C PRO A 172 -22.88 1.46 -12.42
N VAL A 173 -23.18 1.01 -13.63
CA VAL A 173 -24.40 0.24 -13.91
C VAL A 173 -24.29 -1.18 -13.32
N MET A 174 -24.80 -1.33 -12.11
CA MET A 174 -24.87 -2.60 -11.38
C MET A 174 -26.02 -3.50 -11.84
N ASN A 175 -27.12 -2.84 -12.22
CA ASN A 175 -28.32 -3.38 -12.85
C ASN A 175 -29.25 -2.17 -12.98
N ARG A 176 -29.81 -1.88 -14.15
CA ARG A 176 -30.55 -0.61 -14.42
C ARG A 176 -31.80 -0.36 -13.53
N ARG A 177 -32.15 -1.25 -12.60
CA ARG A 177 -33.44 -1.29 -11.91
C ARG A 177 -33.47 -0.73 -10.47
N LYS A 178 -32.41 -0.07 -9.99
CA LYS A 178 -32.39 0.48 -8.62
C LYS A 178 -31.75 1.87 -8.49
N TYR A 179 -31.92 2.75 -9.47
CA TYR A 179 -31.57 4.16 -9.24
C TYR A 179 -32.62 4.82 -8.34
N CYS A 180 -32.17 5.67 -7.42
CA CYS A 180 -33.05 6.42 -6.54
C CYS A 180 -33.90 7.42 -7.32
N ASP A 181 -35.17 7.58 -6.96
CA ASP A 181 -35.94 8.77 -7.31
C ASP A 181 -35.60 9.93 -6.36
N ILE A 182 -36.38 11.02 -6.38
CA ILE A 182 -36.13 12.21 -5.56
C ILE A 182 -36.18 11.87 -4.06
N GLU A 183 -37.11 11.00 -3.64
CA GLU A 183 -37.21 10.58 -2.24
C GLU A 183 -36.02 9.70 -1.84
N GLY A 184 -35.60 8.79 -2.71
CA GLY A 184 -34.40 8.00 -2.50
C GLY A 184 -33.13 8.84 -2.43
N LEU A 185 -32.99 9.87 -3.28
CA LEU A 185 -31.84 10.81 -3.22
C LEU A 185 -31.82 11.60 -1.92
N LYS A 186 -32.99 11.96 -1.38
CA LYS A 186 -33.10 12.55 -0.05
C LYS A 186 -32.62 11.58 1.03
N CYS A 187 -33.07 10.32 0.99
CA CYS A 187 -32.58 9.28 1.92
C CYS A 187 -31.05 9.13 1.88
N LEU A 188 -30.46 9.13 0.67
CA LEU A 188 -29.00 9.05 0.52
C LEU A 188 -28.30 10.26 1.15
N THR A 189 -28.85 11.46 0.97
CA THR A 189 -28.28 12.69 1.52
C THR A 189 -28.36 12.71 3.05
N ASP A 190 -29.50 12.30 3.61
CA ASP A 190 -29.75 12.26 5.05
C ASP A 190 -28.84 11.25 5.78
N ASN A 191 -28.38 10.21 5.07
CA ASN A 191 -27.53 9.14 5.60
C ASN A 191 -26.07 9.20 5.14
N PHE A 192 -25.61 10.29 4.53
CA PHE A 192 -24.25 10.39 3.97
C PHE A 192 -23.13 10.07 4.98
N GLY A 193 -23.31 10.37 6.27
CA GLY A 193 -22.34 10.07 7.32
C GLY A 193 -22.30 8.61 7.79
N ASN A 194 -23.27 7.78 7.37
CA ASN A 194 -23.40 6.38 7.76
C ASN A 194 -23.03 5.41 6.60
N MET A 195 -22.57 5.95 5.47
CA MET A 195 -22.24 5.24 4.22
C MET A 195 -20.75 5.05 4.01
#